data_AF-W2TQ84-F1
#
_entry.id   AF-W2TQ84-F1
#
_cell.length_a   1.000
_cell.length_b   1.000
_cell.length_c   1.000
_cell.angle_alpha   90.00
_cell.angle_beta   90.00
_cell.angle_gamma   90.00
#
_symmetry.space_group_name_H-M   'P 1'
#
loop_
_entity.id
_entity.type
_entity.pdbx_description
1 polymer ?
#
loop_
_entity_poly.entity_id
_entity_poly.type
_entity_poly.pdbx_seq_one_letter_code
_entity_poly.pdbx_strand_id
1 'polypeptide(L)' 'MPQYTFEMAMTCDGCANAARRVLGKLGEDKVTIEKIDVGTKQVVVTTDLPASDILEALKKTGKEIKQL' A
#
# COMPACT_ATOMS: atom_id res chain seq x y z
N MET A 1 0.91 -0.81 -16.71
CA MET A 1 0.96 -0.76 -15.24
C MET A 1 0.91 -2.15 -14.64
N PRO A 2 2.04 -2.66 -14.10
CA PRO A 2 2.04 -3.83 -13.24
C PRO A 2 1.16 -3.65 -11.99
N GLN A 3 0.69 -4.77 -11.47
CA GLN A 3 -0.03 -4.85 -10.21
C GLN A 3 0.88 -5.45 -9.14
N TYR A 4 0.89 -4.86 -7.96
CA TYR A 4 1.64 -5.34 -6.81
C TYR A 4 0.72 -5.59 -5.63
N THR A 5 1.01 -6.69 -4.91
CA THR A 5 0.30 -7.05 -3.69
C THR A 5 1.26 -7.01 -2.51
N PHE A 6 0.84 -6.39 -1.43
CA PHE A 6 1.57 -6.34 -0.17
C PHE A 6 0.69 -6.84 0.96
N GLU A 7 1.28 -7.61 1.85
CA GLU A 7 0.75 -7.83 3.19
C GLU A 7 1.26 -6.73 4.11
N MET A 8 0.36 -6.10 4.86
CA MET A 8 0.67 -5.08 5.86
C MET A 8 0.02 -5.45 7.18
N ALA A 9 0.77 -5.41 8.29
CA ALA A 9 0.28 -5.72 9.64
C ALA A 9 -0.74 -4.70 10.18
N MET A 10 -1.93 -4.66 9.56
CA MET A 10 -3.06 -3.81 9.91
C MET A 10 -3.90 -4.46 11.02
N THR A 11 -4.41 -3.64 11.94
CA THR A 11 -5.26 -4.09 13.06
C THR A 11 -6.58 -3.33 13.17
N CYS A 12 -6.74 -2.25 12.41
CA CYS A 12 -7.95 -1.43 12.38
C CYS A 12 -7.99 -0.57 11.11
N ASP A 13 -9.14 0.05 10.83
CA ASP A 13 -9.33 0.95 9.68
C ASP A 13 -8.39 2.16 9.70
N GLY A 14 -7.93 2.58 10.88
CA GLY A 14 -6.89 3.61 11.01
C GLY A 14 -5.58 3.22 10.31
N CYS A 15 -5.21 1.93 10.33
CA CYS A 15 -4.03 1.44 9.61
C CYS A 15 -4.26 1.45 8.09
N ALA A 16 -5.45 1.07 7.64
CA ALA A 16 -5.83 1.14 6.24
C ALA A 16 -5.79 2.59 5.71
N ASN A 17 -6.29 3.55 6.49
CA ASN A 17 -6.21 4.97 6.15
C ASN A 17 -4.77 5.50 6.14
N ALA A 18 -3.89 4.99 7.03
CA ALA A 18 -2.47 5.32 6.99
C ALA A 18 -1.81 4.85 5.69
N ALA A 19 -2.14 3.64 5.20
CA ALA A 19 -1.67 3.13 3.91
C ALA A 19 -2.13 4.02 2.74
N ARG A 20 -3.42 4.38 2.70
CA ARG A 20 -3.95 5.34 1.70
C ARG A 20 -3.19 6.66 1.70
N ARG A 21 -2.94 7.22 2.90
CA ARG A 21 -2.25 8.52 3.04
C ARG A 21 -0.81 8.48 2.53
N VAL A 22 -0.06 7.42 2.82
CA VAL A 22 1.35 7.35 2.37
C VAL A 22 1.47 7.04 0.88
N LEU A 23 0.54 6.27 0.31
CA LEU A 23 0.48 5.99 -1.12
C LEU A 23 0.05 7.22 -1.92
N GLY A 24 -0.94 7.97 -1.45
CA GLY A 24 -1.39 9.21 -2.11
C GLY A 24 -0.30 10.29 -2.21
N LYS A 25 0.72 10.26 -1.34
CA LYS A 25 1.88 11.15 -1.42
C LYS A 25 2.81 10.87 -2.60
N LEU A 26 2.68 9.72 -3.28
CA LEU A 26 3.43 9.42 -4.49
C LEU A 26 2.84 10.11 -5.74
N GLY A 27 1.64 10.70 -5.62
CA GLY A 27 0.85 11.27 -6.70
C GLY A 27 -0.41 10.44 -6.91
N GLU A 28 -1.58 11.06 -6.76
CA GLU A 28 -2.89 10.39 -6.90
C GLU A 28 -3.12 9.83 -8.31
N ASP A 29 -2.41 10.39 -9.30
CA ASP A 29 -2.38 9.98 -10.70
C ASP A 29 -1.39 8.85 -11.00
N LYS A 30 -0.44 8.57 -10.09
CA LYS A 30 0.63 7.58 -10.31
C LYS A 30 0.33 6.20 -9.74
N VAL A 31 -0.49 6.13 -8.69
CA VAL A 31 -0.79 4.88 -7.98
C VAL A 31 -2.29 4.72 -7.86
N THR A 32 -2.83 3.69 -8.52
CA THR A 32 -4.22 3.26 -8.34
C THR A 32 -4.28 2.27 -7.20
N ILE A 33 -5.10 2.54 -6.18
CA ILE A 33 -5.33 1.63 -5.05
C ILE A 33 -6.52 0.73 -5.39
N GLU A 34 -6.24 -0.52 -5.75
CA GLU A 34 -7.27 -1.51 -6.11
C GLU A 34 -7.96 -2.06 -4.86
N LYS A 35 -7.19 -2.32 -3.80
CA LYS A 35 -7.70 -2.92 -2.55
C LYS A 35 -6.86 -2.51 -1.36
N ILE A 36 -7.54 -2.15 -0.26
CA ILE A 36 -6.95 -2.11 1.08
C ILE A 36 -7.96 -2.76 2.02
N ASP A 37 -7.56 -3.87 2.62
CA ASP A 37 -8.46 -4.74 3.38
C ASP A 37 -7.82 -5.14 4.71
N VAL A 38 -8.45 -4.74 5.81
CA VAL A 38 -7.99 -5.02 7.17
C VAL A 38 -8.15 -6.50 7.52
N GLY A 39 -9.19 -7.17 7.02
CA GLY A 39 -9.47 -8.58 7.29
C GLY A 39 -8.45 -9.50 6.64
N THR A 40 -8.07 -9.24 5.39
CA THR A 40 -7.03 -10.01 4.67
C THR A 40 -5.63 -9.44 4.85
N LYS A 41 -5.49 -8.28 5.51
CA LYS A 41 -4.21 -7.55 5.68
C LYS A 41 -3.52 -7.21 4.35
N GLN A 42 -4.28 -7.04 3.28
CA GLN A 42 -3.74 -6.83 1.93
C GLN A 42 -3.86 -5.38 1.48
N VAL A 43 -2.83 -4.94 0.76
CA VAL A 43 -2.80 -3.73 -0.05
C VAL A 43 -2.46 -4.13 -1.48
N VAL A 44 -3.34 -3.82 -2.42
CA VAL A 44 -3.15 -4.09 -3.85
C VAL A 44 -3.14 -2.77 -4.59
N VAL A 45 -2.12 -2.54 -5.42
CA VAL A 45 -1.96 -1.32 -6.21
C VAL A 45 -1.59 -1.63 -7.65
N THR A 46 -1.97 -0.74 -8.55
CA THR A 46 -1.60 -0.72 -9.97
C THR A 46 -0.83 0.57 -10.26
N THR A 47 0.37 0.46 -10.82
CA THR A 47 1.27 1.61 -11.05
C THR A 47 2.39 1.26 -12.02
N ASP A 48 2.99 2.25 -12.69
CA ASP A 48 4.25 2.07 -13.45
C ASP A 48 5.50 2.31 -12.58
N LEU A 49 5.33 2.70 -11.32
CA LEU A 49 6.44 2.82 -10.37
C LEU A 49 7.01 1.43 -10.01
N PRO A 50 8.31 1.33 -9.70
CA PRO A 50 8.87 0.11 -9.15
C PRO A 50 8.18 -0.33 -7.86
N ALA A 51 8.04 -1.65 -7.65
CA ALA A 51 7.50 -2.20 -6.40
C ALA A 51 8.26 -1.72 -5.14
N SER A 52 9.57 -1.45 -5.27
CA SER A 52 10.40 -0.88 -4.19
C SER A 52 9.88 0.46 -3.68
N ASP A 53 9.42 1.32 -4.58
CA ASP A 53 8.95 2.67 -4.22
C ASP A 53 7.64 2.60 -3.43
N ILE A 54 6.78 1.64 -3.81
CA ILE A 54 5.53 1.34 -3.09
C ILE A 54 5.85 0.75 -1.71
N LEU A 55 6.79 -0.19 -1.64
CA LEU A 55 7.24 -0.77 -0.38
C LEU A 55 7.80 0.30 0.57
N GLU A 56 8.64 1.21 0.08
CA GLU A 56 9.19 2.32 0.87
C GLU A 56 8.11 3.29 1.35
N ALA A 57 7.10 3.59 0.52
CA ALA A 57 5.97 4.40 0.93
C ALA A 57 5.17 3.71 2.06
N LEU A 58 4.84 2.42 1.90
CA LEU A 58 4.11 1.65 2.90
C LEU A 58 4.88 1.52 4.22
N LYS A 59 6.21 1.38 4.20
CA LYS A 59 7.05 1.37 5.41
C LYS A 59 6.91 2.64 6.26
N LYS A 60 6.52 3.79 5.68
CA LYS A 60 6.27 5.04 6.43
C LYS A 60 5.06 4.96 7.36
N THR A 61 4.26 3.90 7.28
CA THR A 61 3.18 3.61 8.25
C THR A 61 3.71 3.05 9.57
N GLY A 62 4.99 2.67 9.64
CA GLY A 62 5.57 2.02 10.82
C GLY A 62 5.10 0.58 11.02
N LYS A 63 4.50 -0.04 10.01
CA LYS A 63 4.04 -1.44 10.04
C LYS A 63 5.04 -2.35 9.34
N GLU A 64 5.00 -3.62 9.70
CA GLU A 64 5.65 -4.68 8.94
C GLU A 64 4.94 -4.84 7.59
N ILE A 65 5.72 -4.85 6.51
CA ILE A 65 5.26 -4.95 5.13
C ILE A 65 6.02 -6.08 4.43
N LYS A 66 5.30 -6.96 3.73
CA LYS A 66 5.86 -8.03 2.89
C LYS A 66 5.22 -7.96 1.51
N GLN A 67 6.01 -8.02 0.44
CA GLN A 67 5.48 -8.17 -0.91
C GLN A 67 5.08 -9.63 -1.15
N LEU A 68 3.91 -9.86 -1.76
CA LEU A 68 3.35 -11.17 -2.09
C LEU A 68 3.52 -11.52 -3.57
#